data_AF-A0A947TLZ7-F1
#
_entry.id   AF-A0A947TLZ7-F1
#
_cell.length_a   1.000
_cell.length_b   1.000
_cell.length_c   1.000
_cell.angle_alpha   90.00
_cell.angle_beta   90.00
_cell.angle_gamma   90.00
#
_symmetry.space_group_name_H-M   'P 1'
#
loop_
_entity.id
_entity.type
_entity.pdbx_description
1 polymer ?
#
loop_
_entity_poly.entity_id
_entity_poly.type
_entity_poly.pdbx_seq_one_letter_code
_entity_poly.pdbx_strand_id
1 'polypeptide(L)'
;MKRAKNRGFALIAIVVAVAILVLLYMINQISLFGPIDKNRAYEERPWFEEQRLLGKNALPIKQTGKKGKTVISSQTILKGNVQRNDENRGNLEIVIEPNGLAAGRWQCEYEYTDSSYTISAQFKGNIDPAKTFENENGKNKQLLYLITKGKYEQIKTDKKTANQWPIKQTIYVVGWIYPVRDKASTTPDDRQRGSVSNGIDKDYSAKGKLFLMADDDEESRGNAEYDWQSK
;
A
#
# COMPACT_ATOMS: atom_id res chain seq x y z
N MET A 1 23.49 -63.83 32.06
CA MET A 1 24.13 -62.94 31.05
C MET A 1 23.42 -61.58 31.10
N LYS A 2 24.05 -60.54 31.67
CA LYS A 2 23.46 -59.20 31.89
C LYS A 2 23.65 -58.32 30.64
N ARG A 3 22.60 -58.04 29.87
CA ARG A 3 22.59 -57.00 28.81
C ARG A 3 21.26 -56.26 28.84
N ALA A 4 21.20 -55.12 29.54
CA ALA A 4 20.15 -54.10 29.33
C ALA A 4 20.38 -52.77 30.11
N LYS A 5 21.62 -52.26 30.26
CA LYS A 5 21.83 -50.95 30.94
C LYS A 5 22.31 -49.80 30.07
N ASN A 6 22.73 -50.04 28.82
CA ASN A 6 23.39 -49.01 27.99
C ASN A 6 22.54 -48.50 26.81
N ARG A 7 21.36 -49.09 26.55
CA ARG A 7 20.48 -48.67 25.44
C ARG A 7 19.78 -47.33 25.69
N GLY A 8 19.41 -47.07 26.94
CA GLY A 8 18.82 -45.77 27.33
C GLY A 8 19.81 -44.61 27.19
N PHE A 9 21.09 -44.83 27.53
CA PHE A 9 22.12 -43.81 27.41
C PHE A 9 22.45 -43.46 25.95
N ALA A 10 22.46 -44.45 25.05
CA ALA A 10 22.66 -44.23 23.62
C ALA A 10 21.54 -43.38 22.99
N LEU A 11 20.28 -43.65 23.37
CA LEU A 11 19.13 -42.85 22.93
C LEU A 11 19.21 -41.41 23.42
N ILE A 12 19.58 -41.18 24.67
CA ILE A 12 19.76 -39.83 25.23
C ILE A 12 20.88 -39.09 24.48
N ALA A 13 22.01 -39.75 24.21
CA ALA A 13 23.12 -39.15 23.48
C ALA A 13 22.72 -38.71 22.06
N ILE A 14 21.91 -39.52 21.36
CA ILE A 14 21.38 -39.18 20.03
C ILE A 14 20.45 -37.97 20.11
N VAL A 15 19.53 -37.92 21.07
CA VAL A 15 18.61 -36.79 21.24
C VAL A 15 19.37 -35.49 21.53
N VAL A 16 20.39 -35.55 22.38
CA VAL A 16 21.24 -34.39 22.68
C VAL A 16 21.98 -33.92 21.42
N ALA A 17 22.53 -34.83 20.62
CA ALA A 17 23.22 -34.48 19.38
C ALA A 17 22.28 -33.80 18.37
N VAL A 18 21.05 -34.30 18.21
CA VAL A 18 20.04 -33.68 17.34
C VAL A 18 19.65 -32.29 17.84
N ALA A 19 19.46 -32.12 19.16
CA ALA A 19 19.14 -30.82 19.75
C ALA A 19 20.25 -29.79 19.50
N ILE A 20 21.52 -30.19 19.63
CA ILE A 20 22.68 -29.34 19.33
C ILE A 20 22.69 -28.94 17.84
N LEU A 21 22.44 -29.88 16.92
CA LEU A 21 22.38 -29.59 15.49
C LEU A 21 21.25 -28.61 15.14
N VAL A 22 20.08 -28.75 15.76
CA VAL A 22 18.96 -27.80 15.58
C VAL A 22 19.34 -26.41 16.10
N LEU A 23 19.97 -26.32 17.27
CA LEU A 23 20.43 -25.03 17.81
C LEU A 23 21.47 -24.36 16.91
N LEU A 24 22.45 -25.10 16.42
CA LEU A 24 23.45 -24.59 15.48
C LEU A 24 22.82 -24.16 14.16
N TYR A 25 21.84 -24.91 13.66
CA TYR A 25 21.07 -24.52 12.48
C TYR A 25 20.32 -23.20 12.72
N MET A 26 19.64 -23.03 13.85
CA MET A 26 18.95 -21.78 14.17
C MET A 26 19.90 -20.59 14.33
N ILE A 27 21.07 -20.78 14.95
CA ILE A 27 22.10 -19.73 15.07
C ILE A 27 22.63 -19.32 13.69
N ASN A 28 22.92 -20.30 12.82
CA ASN A 28 23.39 -20.03 11.46
C ASN A 28 22.33 -19.29 10.63
N GLN A 29 21.05 -19.66 10.76
CA GLN A 29 19.95 -18.95 10.14
C GLN A 29 19.90 -17.48 10.61
N ILE A 30 20.00 -17.22 11.91
CA ILE A 30 20.01 -15.83 12.43
C ILE A 30 21.22 -15.03 11.92
N SER A 31 22.39 -15.67 11.79
CA SER A 31 23.60 -15.02 11.27
C SER A 31 23.55 -14.74 9.76
N LEU A 32 22.93 -15.63 8.98
CA LEU A 32 22.81 -15.48 7.53
C LEU A 32 21.69 -14.52 7.12
N PHE A 33 20.60 -14.48 7.89
CA PHE A 33 19.43 -13.66 7.57
C PHE A 33 19.37 -12.33 8.34
N GLY A 34 20.35 -12.09 9.22
CA GLY A 34 20.39 -10.90 10.06
C GLY A 34 19.22 -10.82 11.04
N PRO A 35 19.17 -9.81 11.93
CA PRO A 35 17.96 -9.52 12.68
C PRO A 35 16.85 -9.16 11.69
N ILE A 36 15.86 -10.05 11.56
CA ILE A 36 14.62 -9.74 10.84
C ILE A 36 14.01 -8.53 11.53
N ASP A 37 14.05 -7.37 10.88
CA ASP A 37 13.34 -6.19 11.31
C ASP A 37 11.84 -6.49 11.16
N LYS A 38 11.27 -7.06 12.23
CA LYS A 38 9.86 -7.46 12.30
C LYS A 38 8.92 -6.27 12.08
N ASN A 39 9.41 -5.04 12.20
CA ASN A 39 8.61 -3.86 11.92
C ASN A 39 8.57 -3.58 10.41
N ARG A 40 9.69 -3.69 9.67
CA ARG A 40 9.70 -3.44 8.22
C ARG A 40 8.99 -4.50 7.38
N ALA A 41 9.12 -5.78 7.73
CA ALA A 41 8.62 -6.87 6.88
C ALA A 41 7.08 -6.95 6.79
N TYR A 42 6.36 -6.43 7.78
CA TYR A 42 4.90 -6.51 7.87
C TYR A 42 4.18 -5.16 7.65
N GLU A 43 4.86 -4.02 7.82
CA GLU A 43 4.22 -2.70 7.81
C GLU A 43 4.01 -2.07 6.44
N GLU A 44 4.56 -2.65 5.36
CA GLU A 44 4.48 -2.05 4.01
C GLU A 44 3.50 -2.74 3.05
N ARG A 45 2.99 -3.93 3.39
CA ARG A 45 2.12 -4.68 2.48
C ARG A 45 0.63 -4.47 2.80
N PRO A 46 -0.17 -4.00 1.84
CA PRO A 46 -1.56 -3.60 2.09
C PRO A 46 -2.49 -4.75 2.48
N TRP A 47 -2.16 -6.01 2.12
CA TRP A 47 -2.96 -7.18 2.49
C TRP A 47 -2.88 -7.52 3.99
N PHE A 48 -1.86 -7.06 4.71
CA PHE A 48 -1.81 -7.15 6.19
C PHE A 48 -2.59 -6.02 6.87
N GLU A 49 -3.14 -5.09 6.10
CA GLU A 49 -3.92 -3.95 6.56
C GLU A 49 -5.40 -4.03 6.16
N GLU A 50 -5.86 -5.19 5.65
CA GLU A 50 -7.25 -5.36 5.21
C GLU A 50 -8.27 -5.10 6.30
N GLN A 51 -7.93 -5.31 7.58
CA GLN A 51 -8.77 -4.95 8.72
C GLN A 51 -9.12 -3.45 8.78
N ARG A 52 -8.39 -2.58 8.07
CA ARG A 52 -8.69 -1.15 7.93
C ARG A 52 -9.68 -0.84 6.81
N LEU A 53 -9.94 -1.80 5.92
CA LEU A 53 -10.98 -1.69 4.90
C LEU A 53 -12.35 -1.84 5.57
N LEU A 54 -13.09 -0.74 5.63
CA LEU A 54 -14.37 -0.67 6.29
C LEU A 54 -15.49 -1.13 5.37
N GLY A 55 -16.37 -1.98 5.90
CA GLY A 55 -17.63 -2.32 5.26
C GLY A 55 -18.63 -1.15 5.28
N LYS A 56 -19.69 -1.23 4.48
CA LYS A 56 -20.72 -0.17 4.36
C LYS A 56 -21.32 0.28 5.69
N ASN A 57 -21.41 -0.62 6.68
CA ASN A 57 -22.00 -0.36 7.99
C ASN A 57 -21.11 0.48 8.91
N ALA A 58 -19.83 0.67 8.58
CA ALA A 58 -18.88 1.44 9.36
C ALA A 58 -18.70 2.88 8.83
N LEU A 59 -19.51 3.30 7.86
CA LEU A 59 -19.59 4.66 7.35
C LEU A 59 -20.72 5.44 8.06
N PRO A 60 -20.58 6.77 8.24
CA PRO A 60 -19.44 7.61 7.85
C PRO A 60 -18.25 7.46 8.80
N ILE A 61 -17.05 7.58 8.26
CA ILE A 61 -15.81 7.63 9.05
C ILE A 61 -15.73 8.97 9.75
N LYS A 62 -15.57 8.93 11.07
CA LYS A 62 -15.42 10.13 11.88
C LYS A 62 -14.04 10.75 11.67
N GLN A 63 -13.98 11.80 10.86
CA GLN A 63 -12.81 12.64 10.68
C GLN A 63 -12.77 13.74 11.74
N THR A 64 -11.88 13.64 12.72
CA THR A 64 -11.74 14.71 13.73
C THR A 64 -10.63 15.68 13.31
N GLY A 65 -10.97 16.91 12.93
CA GLY A 65 -9.99 17.97 12.63
C GLY A 65 -9.17 18.48 13.83
N LYS A 66 -9.26 17.81 14.99
CA LYS A 66 -8.52 18.19 16.20
C LYS A 66 -7.02 18.01 15.97
N LYS A 67 -6.20 18.92 16.51
CA LYS A 67 -4.74 18.93 16.41
C LYS A 67 -4.20 19.07 14.96
N GLY A 68 -4.92 19.80 14.11
CA GLY A 68 -4.48 20.09 12.74
C GLY A 68 -4.61 18.90 11.78
N LYS A 69 -5.47 17.93 12.12
CA LYS A 69 -5.72 16.78 11.25
C LYS A 69 -6.57 17.17 10.06
N THR A 70 -6.20 16.63 8.90
CA THR A 70 -6.90 16.86 7.64
C THR A 70 -8.33 16.32 7.72
N VAL A 71 -9.28 17.07 7.16
CA VAL A 71 -10.69 16.71 7.08
C VAL A 71 -11.18 17.03 5.68
N ILE A 72 -11.71 16.03 4.98
CA ILE A 72 -12.32 16.15 3.66
C ILE A 72 -13.79 16.53 3.88
N SER A 73 -14.12 17.79 3.64
CA SER A 73 -15.46 18.36 3.83
C SER A 73 -16.36 18.26 2.59
N SER A 74 -15.75 18.19 1.41
CA SER A 74 -16.41 18.12 0.09
C SER A 74 -15.83 16.96 -0.72
N GLN A 75 -16.60 16.47 -1.69
CA GLN A 75 -16.12 15.41 -2.58
C GLN A 75 -14.84 15.89 -3.29
N THR A 76 -13.77 15.11 -3.17
CA THR A 76 -12.45 15.44 -3.70
C THR A 76 -12.07 14.42 -4.77
N ILE A 77 -11.49 14.87 -5.88
CA ILE A 77 -10.99 14.01 -6.95
C ILE A 77 -9.47 14.17 -7.02
N LEU A 78 -8.75 13.11 -6.71
CA LEU A 78 -7.30 13.02 -6.82
C LEU A 78 -6.95 12.40 -8.17
N LYS A 79 -6.19 13.12 -9.00
CA LYS A 79 -5.67 12.63 -10.27
C LYS A 79 -4.16 12.58 -10.23
N GLY A 80 -3.58 11.43 -10.53
CA GLY A 80 -2.13 11.22 -10.45
C GLY A 80 -1.60 10.34 -11.56
N ASN A 81 -0.33 10.57 -11.89
CA ASN A 81 0.41 9.67 -12.78
C ASN A 81 0.85 8.46 -11.96
N VAL A 82 0.78 7.28 -12.56
CA VAL A 82 1.33 6.05 -12.00
C VAL A 82 2.67 5.79 -12.68
N GLN A 83 3.70 5.45 -11.93
CA GLN A 83 5.03 5.18 -12.45
C GLN A 83 5.61 3.88 -11.91
N ARG A 84 6.47 3.23 -12.70
CA ARG A 84 7.29 2.09 -12.26
C ARG A 84 8.65 2.22 -12.90
N ASN A 85 9.70 2.28 -12.08
CA ASN A 85 11.08 2.49 -12.53
C ASN A 85 11.20 3.73 -13.45
N ASP A 86 10.64 4.86 -13.01
CA ASP A 86 10.58 6.14 -13.75
C ASP A 86 9.80 6.12 -15.08
N GLU A 87 9.26 4.97 -15.50
CA GLU A 87 8.39 4.87 -16.67
C GLU A 87 6.94 5.17 -16.32
N ASN A 88 6.27 5.96 -17.16
CA ASN A 88 4.85 6.22 -17.03
C ASN A 88 4.04 4.93 -17.24
N ARG A 89 3.15 4.65 -16.29
CA ARG A 89 2.23 3.51 -16.24
C ARG A 89 0.79 3.99 -16.14
N GLY A 90 0.48 5.07 -16.83
CA GLY A 90 -0.87 5.57 -17.01
C GLY A 90 -1.36 6.47 -15.88
N ASN A 91 -2.68 6.59 -15.77
CA ASN A 91 -3.32 7.58 -14.92
C ASN A 91 -4.24 6.93 -13.91
N LEU A 92 -4.18 7.45 -12.68
CA LEU A 92 -5.01 7.08 -11.55
C LEU A 92 -6.00 8.22 -11.26
N GLU A 93 -7.25 7.86 -11.02
CA GLU A 93 -8.27 8.79 -10.52
C GLU A 93 -8.93 8.18 -9.29
N ILE A 94 -8.94 8.92 -8.18
CA ILE A 94 -9.56 8.51 -6.91
C ILE A 94 -10.55 9.59 -6.49
N VAL A 95 -11.79 9.20 -6.31
CA VAL A 95 -12.85 10.03 -5.73
C VAL A 95 -12.94 9.69 -4.25
N ILE A 96 -12.88 10.73 -3.40
CA ILE A 96 -13.03 10.61 -1.95
C ILE A 96 -14.25 11.43 -1.52
N GLU A 97 -15.17 10.75 -0.84
CA GLU A 97 -16.37 11.36 -0.30
C GLU A 97 -16.11 11.91 1.12
N PRO A 98 -16.90 12.91 1.58
CA PRO A 98 -16.79 13.44 2.94
C PRO A 98 -17.03 12.40 4.05
N ASN A 99 -17.78 11.34 3.75
CA ASN A 99 -18.02 10.21 4.66
C ASN A 99 -16.78 9.29 4.80
N GLY A 100 -15.70 9.56 4.07
CA GLY A 100 -14.47 8.78 4.07
C GLY A 100 -14.44 7.59 3.11
N LEU A 101 -15.50 7.35 2.34
CA LEU A 101 -15.50 6.37 1.24
C LEU A 101 -14.55 6.84 0.14
N ALA A 102 -13.76 5.90 -0.39
CA ALA A 102 -12.91 6.14 -1.55
C ALA A 102 -13.22 5.14 -2.65
N ALA A 103 -13.29 5.61 -3.88
CA ALA A 103 -13.43 4.78 -5.07
C ALA A 103 -12.49 5.30 -6.15
N GLY A 104 -11.93 4.42 -6.96
CA GLY A 104 -11.04 4.87 -8.02
C GLY A 104 -10.89 3.89 -9.16
N ARG A 105 -10.20 4.40 -10.17
CA ARG A 105 -9.88 3.70 -11.40
C ARG A 105 -8.44 3.99 -11.81
N TRP A 106 -7.82 2.98 -12.40
CA TRP A 106 -6.50 3.08 -13.01
C TRP A 106 -6.57 2.54 -14.44
N GLN A 107 -5.95 3.24 -15.37
CA GLN A 107 -5.81 2.80 -16.76
C GLN A 107 -4.38 3.04 -17.23
N CYS A 108 -3.81 2.03 -17.89
CA CYS A 108 -2.46 2.07 -18.43
C CYS A 108 -2.42 1.32 -19.76
N GLU A 109 -1.69 1.87 -20.72
CA GLU A 109 -1.29 1.18 -21.93
C GLU A 109 0.20 1.36 -22.13
N TYR A 110 0.93 0.28 -22.40
CA TYR A 110 2.35 0.35 -22.71
C TYR A 110 2.78 -0.80 -23.59
N GLU A 111 3.93 -0.63 -24.24
CA GLU A 111 4.55 -1.66 -25.06
C GLU A 111 5.82 -2.16 -24.39
N TYR A 112 6.09 -3.45 -24.53
CA TYR A 112 7.33 -4.05 -24.07
C TYR A 112 7.72 -5.23 -24.96
N THR A 113 8.90 -5.16 -25.57
CA THR A 113 9.42 -6.17 -26.51
C THR A 113 8.41 -6.46 -27.64
N ASP A 114 7.97 -7.70 -27.79
CA ASP A 114 7.04 -8.19 -28.81
C ASP A 114 5.56 -8.14 -28.35
N SER A 115 5.23 -7.40 -27.29
CA SER A 115 3.87 -7.34 -26.76
C SER A 115 3.41 -5.92 -26.44
N SER A 116 2.11 -5.67 -26.54
CA SER A 116 1.43 -4.52 -25.93
C SER A 116 0.61 -4.99 -24.73
N TYR A 117 0.44 -4.09 -23.77
CA TYR A 117 -0.26 -4.35 -22.52
C TYR A 117 -1.29 -3.26 -22.30
N THR A 118 -2.55 -3.66 -22.13
CA THR A 118 -3.62 -2.78 -21.68
C THR A 118 -4.02 -3.20 -20.28
N ILE A 119 -3.98 -2.29 -19.32
CA ILE A 119 -4.35 -2.53 -17.93
C ILE A 119 -5.50 -1.60 -17.56
N SER A 120 -6.53 -2.17 -16.95
CA SER A 120 -7.63 -1.43 -16.33
C SER A 120 -7.89 -1.96 -14.93
N ALA A 121 -8.19 -1.06 -13.99
CA ALA A 121 -8.51 -1.45 -12.64
C ALA A 121 -9.62 -0.58 -12.06
N GLN A 122 -10.43 -1.19 -11.19
CA GLN A 122 -11.43 -0.50 -10.37
C GLN A 122 -11.30 -0.98 -8.93
N PHE A 123 -11.31 -0.04 -8.00
CA PHE A 123 -11.09 -0.32 -6.59
C PHE A 123 -11.97 0.58 -5.70
N LYS A 124 -12.27 0.07 -4.50
CA LYS A 124 -13.04 0.77 -3.48
C LYS A 124 -12.40 0.54 -2.12
N GLY A 125 -12.64 1.46 -1.20
CA GLY A 125 -12.17 1.37 0.17
C GLY A 125 -12.51 2.64 0.90
N ASN A 126 -11.57 3.09 1.73
CA ASN A 126 -11.81 4.22 2.60
C ASN A 126 -10.54 4.91 3.03
N ILE A 127 -10.70 6.10 3.59
CA ILE A 127 -9.66 6.70 4.40
C ILE A 127 -9.69 6.12 5.82
N ASP A 128 -8.54 6.00 6.45
CA ASP A 128 -8.41 5.66 7.86
C ASP A 128 -7.72 6.82 8.59
N PRO A 129 -8.46 7.62 9.36
CA PRO A 129 -7.84 8.66 10.17
C PRO A 129 -7.02 8.06 11.32
N ALA A 130 -7.28 6.84 11.80
CA ALA A 130 -6.58 6.32 12.98
C ALA A 130 -5.09 6.03 12.72
N LYS A 131 -4.70 5.71 11.47
CA LYS A 131 -3.31 5.43 11.12
C LYS A 131 -2.47 6.72 11.15
N THR A 132 -1.33 6.65 11.83
CA THR A 132 -0.36 7.76 11.91
C THR A 132 0.74 7.53 10.90
N PHE A 133 1.11 8.55 10.12
CA PHE A 133 2.25 8.47 9.22
C PHE A 133 3.54 8.47 10.04
N GLU A 134 4.48 7.60 9.70
CA GLU A 134 5.76 7.47 10.37
C GLU A 134 6.86 7.24 9.33
N ASN A 135 7.95 8.00 9.43
CA ASN A 135 9.15 7.82 8.62
C ASN A 135 10.40 8.17 9.45
N GLU A 136 11.57 8.16 8.80
CA GLU A 136 12.86 8.48 9.43
C GLU A 136 12.89 9.88 10.07
N ASN A 137 12.05 10.80 9.60
CA ASN A 137 11.93 12.18 10.12
C ASN A 137 10.91 12.31 11.27
N GLY A 138 10.25 11.22 11.66
CA GLY A 138 9.32 11.16 12.78
C GLY A 138 7.87 10.88 12.39
N LYS A 139 6.94 11.23 13.29
CA LYS A 139 5.51 10.90 13.18
C LYS A 139 4.69 12.12 12.76
N ASN A 140 3.79 11.94 11.79
CA ASN A 140 2.82 12.95 11.37
C ASN A 140 1.38 12.44 11.53
N LYS A 141 0.65 13.02 12.49
CA LYS A 141 -0.76 12.69 12.80
C LYS A 141 -1.77 13.48 11.96
N GLN A 142 -1.30 14.39 11.12
CA GLN A 142 -2.16 15.30 10.35
C GLN A 142 -2.63 14.68 9.03
N LEU A 143 -1.92 13.66 8.53
CA LEU A 143 -2.24 13.00 7.26
C LEU A 143 -3.41 12.02 7.41
N LEU A 144 -4.13 11.80 6.31
CA LEU A 144 -5.13 10.74 6.21
C LEU A 144 -4.55 9.58 5.42
N TYR A 145 -4.64 8.38 5.97
CA TYR A 145 -4.26 7.18 5.23
C TYR A 145 -5.40 6.76 4.31
N LEU A 146 -5.10 6.41 3.07
CA LEU A 146 -6.01 5.83 2.10
C LEU A 146 -5.67 4.35 1.94
N ILE A 147 -6.68 3.50 1.98
CA ILE A 147 -6.56 2.08 1.62
C ILE A 147 -7.76 1.65 0.79
N THR A 148 -7.48 0.97 -0.30
CA THR A 148 -8.51 0.43 -1.21
C THR A 148 -8.13 -0.96 -1.68
N LYS A 149 -9.14 -1.72 -2.07
CA LYS A 149 -9.01 -3.06 -2.67
C LYS A 149 -9.93 -3.14 -3.87
N GLY A 150 -9.49 -3.86 -4.89
CA GLY A 150 -10.24 -3.98 -6.13
C GLY A 150 -9.77 -5.12 -7.01
N LYS A 151 -10.22 -5.08 -8.25
CA LYS A 151 -9.78 -5.99 -9.30
C LYS A 151 -9.13 -5.19 -10.41
N TYR A 152 -8.07 -5.77 -10.96
CA TYR A 152 -7.47 -5.28 -12.19
C TYR A 152 -7.51 -6.37 -13.25
N GLU A 153 -7.58 -5.93 -14.49
CA GLU A 153 -7.54 -6.74 -15.70
C GLU A 153 -6.41 -6.23 -16.58
N GLN A 154 -5.54 -7.14 -17.01
CA GLN A 154 -4.49 -6.88 -17.97
C GLN A 154 -4.72 -7.74 -19.20
N ILE A 155 -4.65 -7.12 -20.37
CA ILE A 155 -4.66 -7.79 -21.66
C ILE A 155 -3.27 -7.65 -22.25
N LYS A 156 -2.53 -8.76 -22.30
CA LYS A 156 -1.28 -8.84 -23.09
C LYS A 156 -1.64 -9.20 -24.52
N THR A 157 -1.18 -8.44 -25.49
CA THR A 157 -1.35 -8.72 -26.92
C THR A 157 0.01 -8.97 -27.56
N ASP A 158 0.20 -10.11 -28.21
CA ASP A 158 1.41 -10.39 -29.00
C ASP A 158 1.34 -9.64 -30.33
N LYS A 159 2.39 -8.88 -30.64
CA LYS A 159 2.42 -7.99 -31.81
C LYS A 159 2.51 -8.73 -33.15
N LYS A 160 3.00 -9.98 -33.15
CA LYS A 160 3.21 -10.78 -34.38
C LYS A 160 1.96 -11.55 -34.76
N THR A 161 1.29 -12.12 -33.78
CA THR A 161 0.14 -13.03 -33.94
C THR A 161 -1.19 -12.37 -33.64
N ALA A 162 -1.19 -11.19 -33.00
CA ALA A 162 -2.37 -10.52 -32.46
C ALA A 162 -3.13 -11.34 -31.39
N ASN A 163 -2.50 -12.41 -30.86
CA ASN A 163 -3.08 -13.21 -29.78
C ASN A 163 -3.17 -12.38 -28.50
N GLN A 164 -4.26 -12.56 -27.75
CA GLN A 164 -4.53 -11.85 -26.50
C GLN A 164 -4.62 -12.82 -25.33
N TRP A 165 -3.97 -12.45 -24.21
CA TRP A 165 -4.05 -13.18 -22.94
C TRP A 165 -4.58 -12.25 -21.85
N PRO A 166 -5.86 -12.37 -21.47
CA PRO A 166 -6.43 -11.64 -20.36
C PRO A 166 -5.99 -12.26 -19.02
N ILE A 167 -5.59 -11.41 -18.08
CA ILE A 167 -5.17 -11.77 -16.72
C ILE A 167 -5.99 -10.92 -15.76
N LYS A 168 -6.59 -11.54 -14.74
CA LYS A 168 -7.36 -10.86 -13.71
C LYS A 168 -6.76 -11.13 -12.35
N GLN A 169 -6.60 -10.08 -11.56
CA GLN A 169 -5.90 -10.15 -10.28
C GLN A 169 -6.44 -9.11 -9.31
N THR A 170 -5.94 -9.15 -8.07
CA THR A 170 -6.33 -8.22 -7.02
C THR A 170 -5.38 -7.03 -7.01
N ILE A 171 -5.93 -5.82 -6.86
CA ILE A 171 -5.17 -4.59 -6.70
C ILE A 171 -5.45 -3.96 -5.34
N TYR A 172 -4.40 -3.43 -4.71
CA TYR A 172 -4.50 -2.53 -3.59
C TYR A 172 -3.94 -1.17 -3.98
N VAL A 173 -4.65 -0.10 -3.61
CA VAL A 173 -4.13 1.26 -3.73
C VAL A 173 -4.10 1.87 -2.35
N VAL A 174 -2.91 2.25 -1.90
CA VAL A 174 -2.68 2.90 -0.61
C VAL A 174 -1.97 4.23 -0.81
N GLY A 175 -2.15 5.14 0.13
CA GLY A 175 -1.46 6.42 0.09
C GLY A 175 -1.73 7.30 1.29
N TRP A 176 -1.08 8.45 1.30
CA TRP A 176 -1.25 9.48 2.32
C TRP A 176 -1.74 10.76 1.68
N ILE A 177 -2.86 11.27 2.19
CA ILE A 177 -3.50 12.50 1.74
C ILE A 177 -3.09 13.63 2.68
N TYR A 178 -2.70 14.77 2.09
CA TYR A 178 -2.32 15.99 2.78
C TYR A 178 -3.00 17.20 2.14
N PRO A 179 -3.24 18.27 2.92
CA PRO A 179 -3.76 19.51 2.38
C PRO A 179 -2.66 20.18 1.55
N VAL A 180 -3.02 20.70 0.38
CA VAL A 180 -2.15 21.61 -0.34
C VAL A 180 -2.06 22.89 0.48
N ARG A 181 -0.85 23.30 0.84
CA ARG A 181 -0.67 24.63 1.41
C ARG A 181 -0.87 25.61 0.28
N ASP A 182 -1.89 26.47 0.40
CA ASP A 182 -1.96 27.67 -0.42
C ASP A 182 -0.59 28.33 -0.33
N LYS A 183 0.09 28.48 -1.48
CA LYS A 183 1.26 29.35 -1.56
C LYS A 183 0.71 30.71 -1.17
N ALA A 184 0.97 31.13 0.07
CA ALA A 184 0.55 32.44 0.56
C ALA A 184 0.90 33.44 -0.53
N SER A 185 -0.10 34.13 -1.08
CA SER A 185 0.15 35.19 -2.04
C SER A 185 1.07 36.17 -1.34
N THR A 186 2.34 36.18 -1.72
CA THR A 186 3.30 37.18 -1.27
C THR A 186 2.97 38.48 -1.99
N THR A 187 1.80 39.04 -1.66
CA THR A 187 1.45 40.41 -1.92
C THR A 187 1.46 41.09 -0.56
N PRO A 188 2.51 41.84 -0.22
CA PRO A 188 2.58 42.57 1.02
C PRO A 188 1.74 43.85 0.89
N ASP A 189 0.42 43.72 0.91
CA ASP A 189 -0.47 44.82 1.29
C ASP A 189 -1.90 44.28 1.44
N ASP A 190 -2.31 44.06 2.69
CA ASP A 190 -3.49 44.75 3.21
C ASP A 190 -3.69 44.36 4.67
N ARG A 191 -3.41 45.33 5.54
CA ARG A 191 -3.98 45.34 6.89
C ARG A 191 -5.49 45.53 6.72
N GLN A 192 -6.29 44.51 7.01
CA GLN A 192 -7.47 44.58 7.89
C GLN A 192 -8.49 43.44 7.64
N ARG A 193 -9.23 43.18 8.74
CA ARG A 193 -10.48 42.42 8.89
C ARG A 193 -10.37 40.91 9.06
N GLY A 194 -10.64 40.52 10.31
CA GLY A 194 -11.02 39.17 10.69
C GLY A 194 -12.21 38.71 9.85
N SER A 195 -11.94 37.81 8.92
CA SER A 195 -12.90 36.94 8.30
C SER A 195 -12.61 35.53 8.83
N VAL A 196 -13.55 34.99 9.58
CA VAL A 196 -13.59 33.56 9.89
C VAL A 196 -13.85 32.86 8.56
N SER A 197 -12.79 32.35 7.92
CA SER A 197 -12.91 31.56 6.69
C SER A 197 -13.49 30.17 7.00
N ASN A 198 -14.80 30.13 7.21
CA ASN A 198 -15.56 28.90 7.13
C ASN A 198 -15.64 28.49 5.65
N GLY A 199 -14.94 27.40 5.31
CA GLY A 199 -15.20 26.64 4.07
C GLY A 199 -14.46 27.11 2.82
N ILE A 200 -13.18 27.44 2.90
CA ILE A 200 -12.34 27.41 1.69
C ILE A 200 -12.20 25.94 1.30
N ASP A 201 -12.71 25.56 0.12
CA ASP A 201 -12.38 24.29 -0.53
C ASP A 201 -10.86 24.18 -0.59
N LYS A 202 -10.29 23.36 0.31
CA LYS A 202 -8.86 23.12 0.33
C LYS A 202 -8.56 22.11 -0.76
N ASP A 203 -7.65 22.47 -1.65
CA ASP A 203 -7.07 21.48 -2.54
C ASP A 203 -6.32 20.42 -1.71
N TYR A 204 -6.44 19.16 -2.13
CA TYR A 204 -5.76 18.03 -1.51
C TYR A 204 -4.81 17.41 -2.52
N SER A 205 -3.67 16.96 -2.01
CA SER A 205 -2.72 16.17 -2.77
C SER A 205 -2.41 14.89 -2.02
N ALA A 206 -2.01 13.86 -2.74
CA ALA A 206 -1.74 12.55 -2.18
C ALA A 206 -0.58 11.88 -2.91
N LYS A 207 0.11 11.00 -2.18
CA LYS A 207 1.12 10.12 -2.75
C LYS A 207 1.03 8.74 -2.13
N GLY A 208 1.40 7.71 -2.87
CA GLY A 208 1.32 6.35 -2.38
C GLY A 208 1.80 5.31 -3.36
N LYS A 209 1.30 4.09 -3.16
CA LYS A 209 1.68 2.92 -3.94
C LYS A 209 0.45 2.13 -4.41
N LEU A 210 0.56 1.54 -5.59
CA LEU A 210 -0.32 0.48 -6.09
C LEU A 210 0.43 -0.85 -5.94
N PHE A 211 -0.27 -1.86 -5.45
CA PHE A 211 0.23 -3.22 -5.36
C PHE A 211 -0.66 -4.14 -6.16
N LEU A 212 -0.07 -4.85 -7.13
CA LEU A 212 -0.73 -5.93 -7.86
C LEU A 212 -0.37 -7.23 -7.16
N MET A 213 -1.39 -7.89 -6.60
CA MET A 213 -1.24 -9.17 -5.96
C MET A 213 -1.61 -10.25 -6.97
N ALA A 214 -0.61 -11.04 -7.36
CA ALA A 214 -0.85 -12.23 -8.13
C ALA A 214 -1.41 -13.32 -7.22
N ASP A 215 -2.47 -13.99 -7.67
CA ASP A 215 -2.84 -15.27 -7.09
C ASP A 215 -1.72 -16.27 -7.49
N ASP A 216 -1.34 -17.18 -6.59
CA ASP A 216 -0.13 -18.05 -6.56
C ASP A 216 0.10 -18.98 -7.79
N ASP A 217 -0.17 -18.52 -9.00
CA ASP A 217 0.10 -19.23 -10.24
C ASP A 217 1.60 -19.07 -10.54
N GLU A 218 2.31 -20.20 -10.64
CA GLU A 218 3.78 -20.33 -10.77
C GLU A 218 4.42 -19.47 -11.88
N GLU A 219 3.62 -18.95 -12.82
CA GLU A 219 4.07 -18.09 -13.92
C GLU A 219 4.06 -16.59 -13.58
N SER A 220 3.32 -16.17 -12.55
CA SER A 220 3.20 -14.77 -12.15
C SER A 220 4.34 -14.38 -11.20
N ARG A 221 5.50 -14.08 -11.78
CA ARG A 221 6.69 -13.64 -11.05
C ARG A 221 6.45 -12.32 -10.29
N GLY A 222 5.96 -12.44 -9.06
CA GLY A 222 6.06 -11.43 -8.00
C GLY A 222 4.98 -10.35 -8.01
N ASN A 223 4.69 -9.85 -6.82
CA ASN A 223 3.86 -8.66 -6.63
C ASN A 223 4.51 -7.46 -7.35
N ALA A 224 3.73 -6.73 -8.14
CA ALA A 224 4.21 -5.53 -8.80
C ALA A 224 3.85 -4.28 -7.99
N GLU A 225 4.79 -3.35 -7.89
CA GLU A 225 4.64 -2.09 -7.16
C GLU A 225 4.76 -0.91 -8.12
N TYR A 226 3.88 0.06 -7.94
CA TYR A 226 3.88 1.30 -8.72
C TYR A 226 3.72 2.48 -7.77
N ASP A 227 4.49 3.54 -7.98
CA ASP A 227 4.34 4.78 -7.25
C ASP A 227 3.28 5.64 -7.95
N TRP A 228 2.51 6.38 -7.15
CA TRP A 228 1.60 7.38 -7.67
C TRP A 228 1.64 8.66 -6.84
N GLN A 229 1.42 9.78 -7.51
CA GLN A 229 1.32 11.07 -6.88
C GLN A 229 0.27 11.90 -7.60
N SER A 230 -0.67 12.46 -6.85
CA SER A 230 -1.60 13.46 -7.38
C SER A 230 -0.92 14.82 -7.49
N LYS A 231 -1.44 15.64 -8.39
CA LYS A 231 -1.08 17.07 -8.41
C LYS A 231 -1.51 17.77 -7.12
#